data_AF-A0A838ZTC0-F1
#
_entry.id   AF-A0A838ZTC0-F1
#
_cell.length_a   1.000
_cell.length_b   1.000
_cell.length_c   1.000
_cell.angle_alpha   90.00
_cell.angle_beta   90.00
_cell.angle_gamma   90.00
#
_symmetry.space_group_name_H-M   'P 1'
#
loop_
_entity.id
_entity.type
_entity.pdbx_description
1 polymer ?
#
loop_
_entity_poly.entity_id
_entity_poly.type
_entity_poly.pdbx_seq_one_letter_code
_entity_poly.pdbx_strand_id
1 'polypeptide(L)'
;MNTKESYTTEEYQNAKRAVEDRLGFYIHLTCYVLVNSFFVFLNIKNGGYFWAIYPIAGWGIGLVFHGLSVFSFFNNNNWKQRQIHKEIEKQRKLDHWK
;
A
#
# COMPACT_ATOMS: atom_id res chain seq x y z
N MET A 1 -21.97 14.31 -25.55
CA MET A 1 -22.51 13.78 -24.27
C MET A 1 -21.36 13.11 -23.54
N ASN A 2 -20.99 13.62 -22.35
CA ASN A 2 -19.87 13.12 -21.57
C ASN A 2 -20.37 11.94 -20.72
N THR A 3 -19.98 10.72 -21.10
CA THR A 3 -20.30 9.47 -20.41
C THR A 3 -19.50 9.42 -19.11
N LYS A 4 -20.00 10.06 -18.06
CA LYS A 4 -19.54 9.76 -16.70
C LYS A 4 -20.04 8.36 -16.36
N GLU A 5 -19.16 7.38 -16.47
CA GLU A 5 -19.38 6.03 -15.95
C GLU A 5 -19.87 6.13 -14.50
N SER A 6 -21.06 5.62 -14.23
CA SER A 6 -21.60 5.52 -12.88
C SER A 6 -20.93 4.33 -12.19
N TYR A 7 -19.71 4.53 -11.69
CA TYR A 7 -19.02 3.52 -10.89
C TYR A 7 -19.90 3.08 -9.71
N THR A 8 -19.93 1.78 -9.43
CA THR A 8 -20.59 1.28 -8.23
C THR A 8 -19.89 1.83 -6.99
N THR A 9 -20.62 2.02 -5.89
CA THR A 9 -20.03 2.49 -4.62
C THR A 9 -18.83 1.63 -4.20
N GLU A 10 -18.86 0.33 -4.48
CA GLU A 10 -17.76 -0.59 -4.17
C GLU A 10 -16.51 -0.34 -5.03
N GLU A 11 -16.67 -0.14 -6.33
CA GLU A 11 -15.55 0.20 -7.23
C GLU A 11 -14.88 1.52 -6.82
N TYR A 12 -15.70 2.52 -6.50
CA TYR A 12 -15.19 3.82 -6.02
C TYR A 12 -14.42 3.69 -4.70
N GLN A 13 -14.95 2.95 -3.72
CA GLN A 13 -14.26 2.74 -2.43
C GLN A 13 -12.96 1.95 -2.60
N ASN A 14 -12.95 0.94 -3.47
CA ASN A 14 -11.74 0.18 -3.77
C ASN A 14 -10.67 1.04 -4.44
N ALA A 15 -11.05 1.86 -5.42
CA ALA A 15 -10.15 2.80 -6.08
C ALA A 15 -9.61 3.85 -5.09
N LYS A 16 -10.47 4.42 -4.24
CA LYS A 16 -10.08 5.38 -3.20
C LYS A 16 -9.05 4.80 -2.24
N ARG A 17 -9.30 3.60 -1.71
CA ARG A 17 -8.38 2.92 -0.80
C ARG A 17 -7.03 2.63 -1.44
N ALA A 18 -7.01 2.17 -2.68
CA ALA A 18 -5.77 1.93 -3.41
C ALA A 18 -4.95 3.22 -3.61
N VAL A 19 -5.61 4.36 -3.81
CA VAL A 19 -4.95 5.68 -3.91
C VAL A 19 -4.41 6.12 -2.54
N GLU A 20 -5.21 5.98 -1.47
CA GLU A 20 -4.79 6.33 -0.11
C GLU A 20 -3.59 5.49 0.37
N ASP A 21 -3.58 4.18 0.11
CA ASP A 21 -2.46 3.29 0.44
C ASP A 21 -1.16 3.73 -0.26
N ARG A 22 -1.25 4.10 -1.55
CA ARG A 22 -0.11 4.62 -2.32
C ARG A 22 0.39 5.95 -1.77
N LEU A 23 -0.53 6.88 -1.47
CA LEU A 23 -0.19 8.17 -0.89
C LEU A 23 0.49 8.02 0.47
N GLY A 24 -0.03 7.13 1.33
CA GLY A 24 0.58 6.79 2.62
C GLY A 24 2.02 6.29 2.46
N PHE A 25 2.25 5.39 1.50
CA PHE A 25 3.60 4.91 1.18
C PHE A 25 4.52 6.05 0.71
N TYR A 26 4.06 6.92 -0.20
CA TYR A 26 4.88 8.03 -0.70
C TYR A 26 5.24 9.04 0.40
N ILE A 27 4.32 9.33 1.32
CA ILE A 27 4.60 10.19 2.47
C ILE A 27 5.69 9.54 3.34
N HIS A 28 5.54 8.26 3.67
CA HIS A 28 6.50 7.53 4.49
C HIS A 28 7.88 7.43 3.82
N LEU A 29 7.91 7.15 2.51
CA LEU A 29 9.13 7.14 1.70
C LEU A 29 9.81 8.51 1.67
N THR A 30 9.05 9.58 1.50
CA THR A 30 9.58 10.96 1.46
C THR A 30 10.19 11.32 2.81
N CYS A 31 9.47 11.06 3.91
CA CYS A 31 9.99 11.25 5.26
C CYS A 31 11.26 10.44 5.50
N TYR A 32 11.29 9.18 5.06
CA TYR A 32 12.46 8.31 5.15
C TYR A 32 13.67 8.91 4.42
N VAL A 33 13.50 9.34 3.16
CA VAL A 33 14.60 9.93 2.38
C VAL A 33 15.11 11.23 3.02
N LEU A 34 14.21 12.12 3.45
CA LEU A 34 14.59 13.39 4.07
C LEU A 34 15.36 13.20 5.38
N VAL A 35 14.84 12.37 6.28
CA VAL A 35 15.45 12.10 7.59
C VAL A 35 16.79 11.39 7.44
N ASN A 36 16.88 10.36 6.58
CA ASN A 36 18.14 9.65 6.37
C ASN A 36 19.18 10.52 5.65
N SER A 37 18.77 11.36 4.69
CA SER A 37 19.69 12.32 4.06
C SER A 37 20.26 13.30 5.08
N PHE A 38 19.44 13.76 6.03
CA PHE A 38 19.89 14.60 7.14
C PHE A 38 20.89 13.86 8.05
N PHE A 39 20.63 12.60 8.41
CA PHE A 39 21.59 11.81 9.20
C PHE A 39 22.91 11.55 8.47
N VAL A 40 22.86 11.24 7.18
CA VAL A 40 24.06 11.06 6.35
C VAL A 40 24.86 12.37 6.30
N PHE A 41 24.19 13.51 6.12
CA PHE A 41 24.84 14.82 6.14
C PHE A 41 25.55 15.09 7.48
N LEU A 42 24.87 14.83 8.61
CA LEU A 42 25.47 14.96 9.94
C LEU A 42 26.65 14.01 10.15
N ASN A 43 26.56 12.78 9.63
CA ASN A 43 27.65 11.82 9.74
C ASN A 43 28.91 12.29 9.00
N ILE A 44 28.75 12.78 7.77
CA ILE A 44 29.85 13.35 6.98
C ILE A 44 30.45 14.58 7.68
N LYS A 45 29.63 15.43 8.30
CA LYS A 45 30.08 16.62 9.01
C LYS A 45 30.86 16.31 10.30
N ASN A 46 30.42 15.31 11.07
CA ASN A 46 31.06 15.00 12.34
C ASN A 46 32.38 14.22 12.21
N GLY A 47 32.65 13.60 11.05
CA GLY A 47 33.91 12.88 10.79
C GLY A 47 34.13 11.74 11.78
N GLY A 48 33.69 10.52 11.45
CA GLY A 48 33.83 9.37 12.35
C GLY A 48 33.12 8.12 11.84
N TYR A 49 32.71 7.25 12.75
CA TYR A 49 31.99 6.02 12.45
C TYR A 49 30.64 6.30 11.76
N PHE A 50 30.29 5.50 10.75
CA PHE A 50 29.08 5.66 9.95
C PHE A 50 27.81 5.16 10.68
N TRP A 51 27.46 5.81 11.79
CA TRP A 51 26.29 5.48 12.62
C TRP A 51 24.94 5.69 11.91
N ALA A 52 24.91 6.44 10.81
CA ALA A 52 23.70 6.64 10.00
C ALA A 52 23.18 5.33 9.39
N ILE A 53 23.97 4.26 9.34
CA ILE A 53 23.51 2.95 8.84
C ILE A 53 22.39 2.34 9.70
N TYR A 54 22.38 2.59 11.02
CA TYR A 54 21.40 2.00 11.92
C TYR A 54 19.96 2.50 11.66
N PRO A 55 19.69 3.83 11.58
CA PRO A 55 18.36 4.31 11.21
C PRO A 55 17.99 3.93 9.77
N ILE A 56 18.95 3.94 8.83
CA ILE A 56 18.73 3.51 7.43
C ILE A 56 18.25 2.06 7.41
N ALA A 57 18.97 1.14 8.06
CA ALA A 57 18.65 -0.28 8.06
C ALA A 57 17.37 -0.58 8.84
N GLY A 58 17.24 -0.06 10.06
CA GLY A 58 16.09 -0.33 10.93
C GLY A 58 14.77 0.13 10.30
N TRP A 59 14.70 1.36 9.83
CA TRP A 59 13.47 1.89 9.21
C TRP A 59 13.32 1.45 7.76
N GLY A 60 14.42 1.18 7.06
CA GLY A 60 14.41 0.74 5.67
C GLY A 60 13.71 -0.61 5.49
N ILE A 61 13.87 -1.52 6.45
CA ILE A 61 13.17 -2.82 6.45
C ILE A 61 11.65 -2.61 6.50
N GLY A 62 11.16 -1.76 7.41
CA GLY A 62 9.73 -1.45 7.51
C GLY A 62 9.18 -0.79 6.24
N LEU A 63 9.95 0.10 5.62
CA LEU A 63 9.60 0.73 4.35
C LEU A 63 9.50 -0.29 3.21
N VAL A 64 10.43 -1.25 3.13
CA VAL A 64 10.38 -2.34 2.14
C VAL A 64 9.13 -3.19 2.32
N PHE A 65 8.81 -3.60 3.55
CA PHE A 65 7.58 -4.35 3.82
C PHE A 65 6.31 -3.57 3.47
N HIS A 66 6.26 -2.28 3.80
CA HIS A 66 5.12 -1.42 3.44
C HIS A 66 5.00 -1.26 1.91
N GLY A 67 6.12 -1.07 1.22
CA GLY A 67 6.16 -0.99 -0.25
C GLY A 67 5.72 -2.30 -0.91
N LEU A 68 6.16 -3.44 -0.40
CA LEU A 68 5.68 -4.75 -0.84
C LEU A 68 4.18 -4.90 -0.57
N SER A 69 3.65 -4.42 0.56
CA SER A 69 2.21 -4.45 0.82
C SER A 69 1.41 -3.61 -0.18
N VAL A 70 1.90 -2.44 -0.57
CA VAL A 70 1.19 -1.50 -1.46
C VAL A 70 1.34 -1.87 -2.94
N PHE A 71 2.52 -2.32 -3.36
CA PHE A 71 2.82 -2.61 -4.77
C PHE A 71 2.75 -4.10 -5.12
N SER A 72 2.92 -5.02 -4.17
CA SER A 72 2.77 -6.45 -4.43
C SER A 72 1.30 -6.87 -4.42
N PHE A 73 1.02 -7.93 -5.17
CA PHE A 73 -0.29 -8.56 -5.35
C PHE A 73 -0.93 -9.08 -4.04
N PHE A 74 -0.27 -8.99 -2.89
CA PHE A 74 -0.83 -9.42 -1.60
C PHE A 74 -2.00 -8.56 -1.10
N ASN A 75 -2.01 -7.25 -1.40
CA ASN A 75 -3.17 -6.39 -1.17
C ASN A 75 -4.17 -6.44 -2.33
N ASN A 76 -4.06 -7.44 -3.22
CA ASN A 76 -4.97 -7.55 -4.34
C ASN A 76 -6.36 -7.92 -3.81
N ASN A 77 -7.16 -6.87 -3.62
CA ASN A 77 -8.58 -6.91 -3.34
C ASN A 77 -9.30 -7.91 -4.25
N ASN A 78 -8.77 -8.22 -5.44
CA ASN A 78 -9.27 -9.26 -6.33
C ASN A 78 -9.35 -10.66 -5.68
N TRP A 79 -8.43 -11.07 -4.81
CA TRP A 79 -8.56 -12.38 -4.15
C TRP A 79 -9.74 -12.39 -3.20
N LYS A 80 -9.89 -11.35 -2.38
CA LYS A 80 -10.98 -11.20 -1.41
C LYS A 80 -12.33 -11.05 -2.12
N GLN A 81 -12.40 -10.19 -3.13
CA GLN A 81 -13.54 -10.01 -4.03
C GLN A 81 -13.92 -11.33 -4.72
N ARG A 82 -12.96 -12.12 -5.21
CA ARG A 82 -13.23 -13.44 -5.80
C ARG A 82 -13.85 -14.42 -4.79
N GLN A 83 -13.42 -14.41 -3.53
CA GLN A 83 -14.01 -15.29 -2.52
C GLN A 83 -15.43 -14.86 -2.15
N ILE A 84 -15.66 -13.56 -2.00
CA ILE A 84 -17.01 -13.01 -1.75
C ILE A 84 -17.94 -13.37 -2.92
N HIS A 85 -17.50 -13.18 -4.15
CA HIS A 85 -18.29 -13.51 -5.34
C HIS A 85 -18.61 -15.01 -5.43
N LYS A 86 -17.64 -15.87 -5.09
CA LYS A 86 -17.86 -17.33 -5.00
C LYS A 86 -18.92 -17.70 -3.96
N GLU A 87 -18.95 -17.03 -2.82
CA GLU A 87 -19.91 -17.31 -1.76
C GLU A 87 -21.32 -16.83 -2.12
N ILE A 88 -21.45 -15.64 -2.70
CA ILE A 88 -22.73 -15.11 -3.23
C ILE A 88 -23.28 -16.06 -4.30
N GLU A 89 -22.43 -16.55 -5.20
CA GLU A 89 -22.87 -17.46 -6.26
C GLU A 89 -23.31 -18.83 -5.73
N LYS A 90 -22.69 -19.33 -4.66
CA LYS A 90 -23.17 -20.53 -3.96
C LYS A 90 -24.56 -20.31 -3.36
N GLN A 91 -24.78 -19.19 -2.67
CA GLN A 91 -26.08 -18.87 -2.06
C GLN A 91 -27.17 -18.74 -3.11
N ARG A 92 -26.90 -18.02 -4.22
CA ARG A 92 -27.83 -17.88 -5.34
C ARG A 92 -28.23 -19.24 -5.96
N LYS A 93 -27.28 -20.18 -6.07
CA LYS A 93 -27.59 -21.53 -6.56
C LYS A 93 -28.48 -22.28 -5.56
N LEU A 94 -28.23 -22.18 -4.26
CA LEU A 94 -29.02 -22.86 -3.23
C LEU A 94 -30.47 -22.35 -3.17
N ASP A 95 -30.69 -21.05 -3.34
CA ASP A 95 -32.04 -20.46 -3.37
C ASP A 95 -32.84 -20.89 -4.60
N HIS A 96 -32.20 -21.13 -5.75
CA HIS A 96 -32.88 -21.58 -6.96
C HIS A 96 -33.33 -23.07 -6.91
N TRP A 97 -32.86 -23.85 -5.94
CA TRP A 97 -33.25 -25.25 -5.75
C TRP A 97 -34.35 -25.44 -4.68
N LYS A 98 -34.79 -24.35 -4.03
CA LYS A 98 -35.97 -24.32 -3.16
C LYS A 98 -37.20 -23.89 -3.93
#